data_AF-A0A7J6UB50-F1
#
_entry.id   AF-A0A7J6UB50-F1
#
_cell.length_a   1.000
_cell.length_b   1.000
_cell.length_c   1.000
_cell.angle_alpha   90.00
_cell.angle_beta   90.00
_cell.angle_gamma   90.00
#
_symmetry.space_group_name_H-M   'P 1'
#
loop_
_entity.id
_entity.type
_entity.pdbx_description
1 polymer ?
#
loop_
_entity_poly.entity_id
_entity_poly.type
_entity_poly.pdbx_seq_one_letter_code
_entity_poly.pdbx_strand_id
1 'polypeptide(L)'
;SSVTFFRIKRVWIPTVLQACNAVFWGFEATTHFIRNGLGLTGFYLYIPLAAIIGLMGGLSYANCMYQIQQKEEIPTDLRQLAVNLCFASSNIGIVLASGLDLWLANTALSQCNIYDC
;
A
#
# COMPACT_ATOMS: atom_id res chain seq x y z
N SER A 1 9.03 -9.58 -19.96
CA SER A 1 8.00 -8.80 -20.67
C SER A 1 7.02 -8.23 -19.65
N SER A 2 6.53 -6.99 -19.82
CA SER A 2 5.77 -6.13 -18.88
C SER A 2 6.56 -5.15 -18.00
N VAL A 3 7.85 -5.38 -17.71
CA VAL A 3 8.67 -4.45 -16.89
C VAL A 3 9.30 -3.30 -17.69
N THR A 4 9.14 -3.32 -19.03
CA THR A 4 9.78 -2.34 -19.93
C THR A 4 8.95 -1.08 -20.14
N PHE A 5 7.62 -1.10 -19.91
CA PHE A 5 6.75 -0.02 -20.39
C PHE A 5 6.62 1.17 -19.43
N PHE A 6 6.78 0.99 -18.12
CA PHE A 6 6.76 2.10 -17.14
C PHE A 6 7.95 1.99 -16.17
N ARG A 7 9.13 2.39 -16.65
CA ARG A 7 10.29 2.62 -15.79
C ARG A 7 10.05 3.85 -14.91
N ILE A 8 9.54 3.66 -13.70
CA ILE A 8 9.46 4.74 -12.72
C ILE A 8 10.82 4.83 -12.00
N LYS A 9 11.71 5.69 -12.51
CA LYS A 9 13.01 5.99 -11.86
C LYS A 9 12.87 6.51 -10.43
N ARG A 10 11.71 7.09 -10.07
CA ARG A 10 11.42 7.64 -8.74
C ARG A 10 10.45 6.73 -7.97
N VAL A 11 11.00 5.71 -7.34
CA VAL A 11 10.27 4.76 -6.47
C VAL A 11 9.48 5.47 -5.37
N TRP A 12 9.93 6.63 -4.93
CA TRP A 12 9.27 7.45 -3.92
C TRP A 12 7.89 7.98 -4.32
N ILE A 13 7.61 8.17 -5.62
CA ILE A 13 6.32 8.71 -6.08
C ILE A 13 5.16 7.76 -5.75
N PRO A 14 5.19 6.47 -6.15
CA PRO A 14 4.12 5.54 -5.78
C PRO A 14 4.03 5.33 -4.26
N THR A 15 5.14 5.40 -3.52
CA THR A 15 5.13 5.30 -2.05
C THR A 15 4.41 6.49 -1.39
N VAL A 16 4.69 7.73 -1.83
CA VAL A 16 3.99 8.92 -1.32
C VAL A 16 2.51 8.86 -1.68
N LEU A 17 2.18 8.44 -2.90
CA LEU A 17 0.79 8.34 -3.34
C LEU A 17 0.03 7.25 -2.55
N GLN A 18 0.68 6.14 -2.19
CA GLN A 18 0.12 5.13 -1.28
C GLN A 18 -0.12 5.69 0.12
N ALA A 19 0.82 6.48 0.66
CA ALA A 19 0.64 7.12 1.96
C ALA A 19 -0.55 8.10 1.95
N CYS A 20 -0.67 8.94 0.91
CA CYS A 20 -1.84 9.81 0.74
C CYS A 20 -3.14 9.02 0.64
N ASN A 21 -3.13 7.90 -0.09
CA ASN A 21 -4.29 7.05 -0.22
C ASN A 21 -4.66 6.36 1.12
N ALA A 22 -3.69 5.93 1.92
CA ALA A 22 -3.94 5.38 3.25
C ALA A 22 -4.61 6.41 4.17
N VAL A 23 -4.16 7.67 4.11
CA VAL A 23 -4.79 8.78 4.85
C VAL A 23 -6.22 9.01 4.36
N PHE A 24 -6.45 9.04 3.05
CA PHE A 24 -7.80 9.19 2.47
C PHE A 24 -8.75 8.08 2.94
N TRP A 25 -8.29 6.82 2.95
CA TRP A 25 -9.08 5.69 3.46
C TRP A 25 -9.32 5.76 4.97
N GLY A 26 -8.35 6.24 5.74
CA GLY A 26 -8.52 6.51 7.17
C GLY A 26 -9.60 7.56 7.42
N PHE A 27 -9.60 8.66 6.66
CA PHE A 27 -10.65 9.68 6.73
C PHE A 27 -12.01 9.08 6.37
N GLU A 28 -12.13 8.39 5.24
CA GLU A 28 -13.37 7.75 4.81
C GLU A 28 -13.91 6.78 5.87
N ALA A 29 -13.04 5.99 6.49
CA ALA A 29 -13.42 5.04 7.53
C ALA A 29 -13.94 5.71 8.82
N THR A 30 -13.55 6.97 9.09
CA THR A 30 -14.11 7.75 10.21
C THR A 30 -15.38 8.51 9.84
N THR A 31 -15.40 9.21 8.70
CA THR A 31 -16.51 10.11 8.34
C THR A 31 -17.66 9.41 7.59
N HIS A 32 -17.45 8.19 7.10
CA HIS A 32 -18.42 7.44 6.29
C HIS A 32 -18.99 8.27 5.12
N PHE A 33 -18.14 9.08 4.49
CA PHE A 33 -18.60 10.14 3.58
C PHE A 33 -19.17 9.55 2.28
N ILE A 34 -18.54 8.51 1.72
CA ILE A 34 -19.05 7.80 0.53
C ILE A 34 -20.32 7.02 0.86
N ARG A 35 -20.40 6.43 2.05
CA ARG A 35 -21.59 5.67 2.50
C ARG A 35 -22.79 6.58 2.76
N ASN A 36 -22.59 7.76 3.37
CA ASN A 36 -23.66 8.72 3.66
C ASN A 36 -24.05 9.57 2.44
N GLY A 37 -23.10 9.87 1.55
CA GLY A 37 -23.34 10.72 0.37
C GLY A 37 -23.94 9.99 -0.84
N LEU A 38 -23.58 8.72 -1.07
CA LEU A 38 -23.98 7.96 -2.28
C LEU A 38 -24.89 6.75 -2.00
N GLY A 39 -25.19 6.43 -0.74
CA GLY A 39 -25.98 5.27 -0.35
C GLY A 39 -25.33 3.94 -0.74
N LEU A 40 -26.14 2.88 -0.92
CA LEU A 40 -25.67 1.52 -1.26
C LEU A 40 -24.83 1.46 -2.56
N THR A 41 -25.04 2.41 -3.49
CA THR A 41 -24.27 2.51 -4.73
C THR A 41 -22.80 2.87 -4.49
N GLY A 42 -22.50 3.55 -3.38
CA GLY A 42 -21.13 3.85 -2.95
C GLY A 42 -20.28 2.61 -2.66
N PHE A 43 -20.90 1.46 -2.33
CA PHE A 43 -20.17 0.22 -2.08
C PHE A 43 -19.45 -0.30 -3.34
N TYR A 44 -20.04 -0.09 -4.52
CA TYR A 44 -19.44 -0.47 -5.79
C TYR A 44 -18.21 0.36 -6.15
N LEU A 45 -18.04 1.56 -5.58
CA LEU A 45 -16.85 2.39 -5.76
C LEU A 45 -15.64 1.87 -4.97
N TYR A 46 -15.85 1.14 -3.87
CA TYR A 46 -14.75 0.58 -3.10
C TYR A 46 -13.95 -0.47 -3.86
N ILE A 47 -14.61 -1.26 -4.73
CA ILE A 47 -13.97 -2.31 -5.53
C ILE A 47 -12.91 -1.73 -6.49
N PRO A 48 -13.22 -0.79 -7.40
CA PRO A 48 -12.23 -0.21 -8.29
C PRO A 48 -11.17 0.60 -7.53
N LEU A 49 -11.53 1.29 -6.43
CA LEU A 49 -10.57 2.01 -5.60
C LEU A 49 -9.57 1.04 -4.96
N ALA A 50 -10.02 -0.05 -4.34
CA ALA A 50 -9.17 -1.10 -3.78
C ALA A 50 -8.28 -1.75 -4.86
N ALA A 51 -8.82 -1.98 -6.06
CA ALA A 51 -8.07 -2.53 -7.18
C ALA A 51 -6.93 -1.60 -7.63
N ILE A 52 -7.16 -0.29 -7.72
CA ILE A 52 -6.12 0.70 -8.07
C ILE A 52 -4.99 0.68 -7.04
N ILE A 53 -5.33 0.59 -5.75
CA ILE A 53 -4.37 0.58 -4.65
C ILE A 53 -3.53 -0.68 -4.70
N GLY A 54 -4.15 -1.85 -4.89
CA GLY A 54 -3.47 -3.13 -5.05
C GLY A 54 -2.53 -3.12 -6.27
N LEU A 55 -2.99 -2.56 -7.39
CA LEU A 55 -2.19 -2.45 -8.61
C LEU A 55 -0.96 -1.55 -8.41
N MET A 56 -1.14 -0.41 -7.73
CA MET A 56 -0.03 0.48 -7.38
C MET A 56 0.96 -0.16 -6.40
N GLY A 57 0.47 -0.94 -5.43
CA GLY A 57 1.27 -1.77 -4.52
C GLY A 57 2.18 -2.74 -5.29
N GLY A 58 1.57 -3.56 -6.13
CA GLY A 58 2.28 -4.54 -6.94
C GLY A 58 3.29 -3.90 -7.91
N LEU A 59 2.92 -2.77 -8.52
CA LEU A 59 3.80 -2.05 -9.45
C LEU A 59 5.02 -1.44 -8.73
N SER A 60 4.84 -0.89 -7.53
CA SER A 60 5.95 -0.39 -6.71
C SER A 60 6.91 -1.51 -6.32
N TYR A 61 6.37 -2.64 -5.87
CA TYR A 61 7.17 -3.81 -5.47
C TYR A 61 7.98 -4.38 -6.64
N ALA A 62 7.33 -4.61 -7.79
CA ALA A 62 8.00 -5.13 -8.98
C ALA A 62 9.09 -4.17 -9.49
N ASN A 63 8.83 -2.85 -9.44
CA ASN A 63 9.79 -1.84 -9.85
C ASN A 63 11.02 -1.77 -8.92
N CYS A 64 10.84 -1.90 -7.59
CA CYS A 64 11.95 -2.01 -6.64
C CYS A 64 12.85 -3.20 -6.96
N MET A 65 12.24 -4.39 -7.12
CA MET A 65 13.01 -5.61 -7.37
C MET A 65 13.74 -5.56 -8.70
N TYR A 66 13.13 -4.99 -9.73
CA TYR A 66 13.78 -4.78 -11.02
C TYR A 66 14.97 -3.82 -10.92
N GLN A 67 14.86 -2.72 -10.15
CA GLN A 67 15.97 -1.77 -9.97
C GLN A 67 17.16 -2.38 -9.21
N ILE A 68 16.89 -3.18 -8.17
CA ILE A 68 17.94 -3.90 -7.43
C ILE A 68 18.66 -4.90 -8.36
N GLN A 69 17.92 -5.54 -9.27
CA GLN A 69 18.45 -6.49 -10.23
C GLN A 69 19.18 -5.86 -11.44
N GLN A 70 18.91 -4.60 -11.77
CA GLN A 70 19.52 -3.92 -12.92
C GLN A 70 20.66 -2.96 -12.55
N LYS A 71 20.89 -2.70 -11.27
CA LYS A 71 22.02 -1.87 -10.83
C LYS A 71 23.34 -2.62 -11.07
N GLU A 72 24.07 -2.18 -12.09
CA GLU A 72 25.43 -2.67 -12.42
C GLU A 72 26.46 -2.42 -11.30
N GLU A 73 26.15 -1.49 -10.38
CA GLU A 73 26.98 -1.19 -9.19
C GLU A 73 26.96 -2.32 -8.13
N ILE A 74 26.03 -3.27 -8.22
CA ILE A 74 25.89 -4.34 -7.23
C ILE A 74 26.61 -5.60 -7.73
N PRO A 75 27.71 -6.03 -7.09
CA PRO A 75 28.39 -7.26 -7.46
C PRO A 75 27.45 -8.46 -7.31
N THR A 76 27.59 -9.42 -8.22
CA THR A 76 26.67 -10.55 -8.40
C THR A 76 26.49 -11.37 -7.12
N ASP A 77 27.55 -11.50 -6.30
CA ASP A 77 27.54 -12.17 -5.00
C ASP A 77 26.67 -11.46 -3.95
N LEU A 78 26.61 -10.13 -3.94
CA LEU A 78 25.79 -9.37 -3.00
C LEU A 78 24.36 -9.17 -3.48
N ARG A 79 24.06 -9.43 -4.76
CA ARG A 79 22.73 -9.23 -5.33
C ARG A 79 21.67 -10.10 -4.67
N GLN A 80 22.00 -11.34 -4.32
CA GLN A 80 21.06 -12.24 -3.64
C GLN A 80 20.78 -11.76 -2.20
N LEU A 81 21.80 -11.26 -1.50
CA LEU A 81 21.66 -10.63 -0.20
C LEU A 81 20.77 -9.38 -0.26
N ALA A 82 20.98 -8.52 -1.26
CA ALA A 82 20.20 -7.29 -1.45
C ALA A 82 18.71 -7.58 -1.71
N VAL A 83 18.41 -8.59 -2.55
CA VAL A 83 17.03 -9.04 -2.79
C VAL A 83 16.41 -9.57 -1.49
N ASN A 84 17.10 -10.45 -0.77
CA ASN A 84 16.61 -11.00 0.50
C ASN A 84 16.37 -9.92 1.56
N LEU A 85 17.25 -8.91 1.64
CA LEU A 85 17.07 -7.78 2.54
C LEU A 85 15.83 -6.94 2.18
N CYS A 86 15.57 -6.74 0.89
CA CYS A 86 14.37 -6.03 0.42
C CYS A 86 13.07 -6.80 0.75
N PHE A 87 13.09 -8.13 0.63
CA PHE A 87 11.99 -8.98 1.11
C PHE A 87 11.80 -8.87 2.62
N ALA A 88 12.90 -8.94 3.39
CA ALA A 88 12.85 -8.81 4.85
C ALA A 88 12.26 -7.46 5.28
N SER A 89 12.71 -6.35 4.67
CA SER A 89 12.18 -5.02 4.96
C SER A 89 10.69 -4.90 4.61
N SER A 90 10.26 -5.52 3.51
CA SER A 90 8.85 -5.51 3.11
C SER A 90 7.98 -6.26 4.13
N ASN A 91 8.44 -7.42 4.60
CA ASN A 91 7.75 -8.19 5.63
C ASN A 91 7.66 -7.46 6.97
N ILE A 92 8.73 -6.78 7.39
CA ILE A 92 8.71 -5.93 8.60
C ILE A 92 7.67 -4.81 8.44
N GLY A 93 7.63 -4.16 7.28
CA GLY A 93 6.63 -3.14 6.97
C GLY A 93 5.20 -3.66 7.05
N ILE A 94 4.93 -4.85 6.50
CA ILE A 94 3.61 -5.50 6.58
C ILE A 94 3.23 -5.79 8.03
N VAL A 95 4.15 -6.37 8.83
CA VAL A 95 3.89 -6.67 10.24
C VAL A 95 3.59 -5.41 11.05
N LEU A 96 4.36 -4.34 10.84
CA LEU A 96 4.11 -3.04 11.49
C LEU A 96 2.77 -2.45 11.07
N ALA A 97 2.42 -2.51 9.78
CA ALA A 97 1.14 -2.03 9.28
C ALA A 97 -0.03 -2.82 9.88
N SER A 98 0.05 -4.15 9.93
CA SER A 98 -0.97 -4.99 10.56
C SER A 98 -1.09 -4.74 12.06
N GLY A 99 0.03 -4.49 12.76
CA GLY A 99 0.00 -4.12 14.17
C GLY A 99 -0.66 -2.77 14.42
N LEU A 100 -0.38 -1.77 13.57
CA LEU A 100 -1.02 -0.46 13.62
C LEU A 100 -2.51 -0.54 13.30
N ASP A 101 -2.90 -1.34 12.29
CA ASP A 101 -4.30 -1.59 11.94
C ASP A 101 -5.07 -2.20 13.12
N LEU A 102 -4.51 -3.23 13.76
CA LEU A 102 -5.11 -3.84 14.95
C LEU A 102 -5.24 -2.84 16.12
N TRP A 103 -4.21 -2.03 16.35
CA TRP A 103 -4.24 -1.02 17.40
C TRP A 103 -5.30 0.06 17.11
N LEU A 104 -5.39 0.50 15.85
CA LEU A 104 -6.34 1.51 15.41
C LEU A 104 -7.79 0.99 15.47
N ALA A 105 -8.01 -0.27 15.08
CA ALA A 105 -9.30 -0.96 15.17
C ALA A 105 -9.78 -1.09 16.63
N ASN A 106 -8.87 -1.27 17.59
CA ASN A 106 -9.22 -1.36 19.01
C ASN A 106 -9.37 0.01 19.70
N THR A 107 -8.85 1.09 19.11
CA THR A 107 -8.82 2.42 19.75
C THR A 107 -9.76 3.40 19.06
N ALA A 108 -9.39 3.89 17.87
CA ALA A 108 -10.07 4.99 17.20
C ALA A 108 -11.25 4.52 16.32
N LEU A 109 -11.12 3.32 15.73
CA LEU A 109 -12.12 2.70 14.85
C LEU A 109 -12.92 1.58 15.53
N SER A 110 -12.91 1.51 16.86
CA SER A 110 -13.72 0.54 17.58
C SER A 110 -15.19 0.69 17.19
N GLN A 111 -15.88 -0.43 16.93
CA GLN A 111 -17.27 -0.44 16.45
C GLN A 111 -18.19 0.43 17.33
N CYS A 112 -17.92 0.51 18.64
CA CYS A 112 -18.68 1.34 19.57
C CYS A 112 -18.55 2.84 19.34
N ASN A 113 -17.42 3.32 18.80
CA ASN A 113 -17.17 4.76 18.55
C ASN A 113 -17.74 5.21 17.18
N ILE A 114 -17.97 4.26 16.27
CA ILE A 114 -18.43 4.54 14.91
C ILE A 114 -19.93 4.28 14.74
N TYR A 115 -20.46 3.24 15.40
CA TYR A 115 -21.85 2.79 15.24
C TYR A 115 -22.72 3.05 16.48
N ASP A 116 -22.23 3.82 17.46
CA ASP A 116 -22.91 4.14 18.74
C ASP A 116 -23.71 2.94 19.27
N CYS A 117 -23.02 2.02 19.95
CA CYS A 117 -23.68 0.87 20.57
C CYS A 117 -24.67 1.26 21.69
#